data_AF-A0A8H6IW18-F1
#
_entry.id   AF-A0A8H6IW18-F1
#
_cell.length_a   1.000
_cell.length_b   1.000
_cell.length_c   1.000
_cell.angle_alpha   90.00
_cell.angle_beta   90.00
_cell.angle_gamma   90.00
#
_symmetry.space_group_name_H-M   'P 1'
#
loop_
_entity.id
_entity.type
_entity.pdbx_description
1 polymer ?
#
loop_
_entity_poly.entity_id
_entity_poly.type
_entity_poly.pdbx_seq_one_letter_code
_entity_poly.pdbx_strand_id
1 'polypeptide(L)'
;MREGFFWNEDNVIPERSHIDKTLDRRMEGHGFIYKRVWTLVNLSPEHLWHAELTVSGPDIQTLVRFRVSDLQTYMVHTAMVKAPREACNTHRRTIYLYDENRLEWCINTIYDDLTLEGWWPWPKLPGQEDLYFIE
;
A
#
# COMPACT_ATOMS: atom_id res chain seq x y z
N MET A 1 2.78 7.80 12.89
CA MET A 1 1.49 7.53 12.21
C MET A 1 0.33 7.47 13.21
N ARG A 2 0.23 8.43 14.15
CA ARG A 2 -1.00 8.61 14.94
C ARG A 2 -2.15 9.16 14.11
N GLU A 3 -1.82 9.85 13.04
CA GLU A 3 -2.75 10.49 12.12
C GLU A 3 -3.08 9.57 10.92
N GLY A 4 -2.76 8.27 10.95
CA GLY A 4 -3.00 7.40 9.79
C GLY A 4 -1.89 7.41 8.74
N PHE A 5 -2.20 6.97 7.51
CA PHE A 5 -1.25 6.89 6.38
C PHE A 5 -1.76 7.73 5.23
N PHE A 6 -1.27 8.97 5.20
CA PHE A 6 -1.49 9.89 4.10
C PHE A 6 -0.22 9.99 3.27
N TRP A 7 -0.38 9.90 1.96
CA TRP A 7 0.69 10.11 1.01
C TRP A 7 0.10 10.71 -0.27
N ASN A 8 0.94 11.41 -1.03
CA ASN A 8 0.62 12.02 -2.32
C ASN A 8 1.78 11.83 -3.31
N GLU A 9 1.71 12.48 -4.48
CA GLU A 9 2.76 12.36 -5.50
C GLU A 9 4.14 12.85 -5.03
N ASP A 10 4.20 13.80 -4.09
CA ASP A 10 5.46 14.32 -3.54
C ASP A 10 6.23 13.25 -2.76
N ASN A 11 5.54 12.22 -2.24
CA ASN A 11 6.19 11.11 -1.55
C ASN A 11 6.91 10.15 -2.50
N VAL A 12 6.66 10.23 -3.82
CA VAL A 12 7.23 9.32 -4.81
C VAL A 12 8.68 9.70 -5.10
N ILE A 13 9.56 8.69 -5.21
CA ILE A 13 10.91 8.83 -5.76
C ILE A 13 10.90 8.30 -7.20
N PRO A 14 10.78 9.17 -8.24
CA PRO A 14 10.60 8.72 -9.62
C PRO A 14 11.74 7.85 -10.14
N GLU A 15 12.97 8.13 -9.72
CA GLU A 15 14.17 7.43 -10.18
C GLU A 15 14.24 5.97 -9.70
N ARG A 16 13.39 5.57 -8.76
CA ARG A 16 13.29 4.20 -8.25
C ARG A 16 12.05 3.46 -8.76
N SER A 17 11.15 4.15 -9.46
CA SER A 17 9.99 3.53 -10.08
C SER A 17 10.39 2.63 -11.24
N HIS A 18 9.71 1.49 -11.37
CA HIS A 18 9.98 0.51 -12.42
C HIS A 18 8.74 -0.34 -12.74
N ILE A 19 8.81 -1.08 -13.85
CA ILE A 19 7.80 -2.07 -14.24
C ILE A 19 8.49 -3.43 -14.35
N ASP A 20 7.89 -4.43 -13.72
CA ASP A 20 8.36 -5.82 -13.72
C ASP A 20 7.25 -6.77 -14.15
N LYS A 21 7.61 -8.01 -14.45
CA LYS A 21 6.64 -9.11 -14.46
C LYS A 21 6.23 -9.44 -13.03
N THR A 22 4.96 -9.80 -12.83
CA THR A 22 4.56 -10.40 -11.56
C THR A 22 5.26 -11.75 -11.40
N LEU A 23 5.57 -12.13 -10.16
CA LEU A 23 6.04 -13.47 -9.82
C LEU A 23 5.00 -14.25 -9.03
N ASP A 24 3.86 -13.61 -8.71
CA ASP A 24 2.77 -14.25 -8.00
C ASP A 24 1.88 -15.00 -8.99
N ARG A 25 1.96 -16.33 -8.96
CA ARG A 25 1.15 -17.22 -9.80
C ARG A 25 -0.35 -17.03 -9.62
N ARG A 26 -0.80 -16.56 -8.44
CA ARG A 26 -2.22 -16.23 -8.22
C ARG A 26 -2.62 -15.04 -9.09
N MET A 27 -1.80 -13.98 -9.07
CA MET A 27 -2.01 -12.79 -9.90
C MET A 27 -1.97 -13.13 -11.40
N GLU A 28 -1.02 -13.98 -11.82
CA GLU A 28 -0.97 -14.46 -13.22
C GLU A 28 -2.25 -15.21 -13.60
N GLY A 29 -2.79 -16.05 -12.72
CA GLY A 29 -4.05 -16.77 -12.93
C GLY A 29 -5.26 -15.86 -13.14
N HIS A 30 -5.21 -14.63 -12.63
CA HIS A 30 -6.21 -13.59 -12.84
C HIS A 30 -5.90 -12.65 -14.03
N GLY A 31 -4.86 -12.96 -14.81
CA GLY A 31 -4.46 -12.16 -15.98
C GLY A 31 -3.62 -10.94 -15.64
N PHE A 32 -3.17 -10.77 -14.39
CA PHE A 32 -2.26 -9.70 -14.00
C PHE A 32 -0.81 -10.15 -14.21
N ILE A 33 -0.26 -9.90 -15.40
CA ILE A 33 1.04 -10.40 -15.83
C ILE A 33 2.18 -9.48 -15.42
N TYR A 34 1.92 -8.18 -15.34
CA TYR A 34 2.92 -7.16 -15.03
C TYR A 34 2.54 -6.39 -13.78
N LYS A 35 3.52 -5.72 -13.20
CA LYS A 35 3.33 -4.79 -12.09
C LYS A 35 4.15 -3.52 -12.30
N ARG A 36 3.60 -2.38 -11.89
CA ARG A 36 4.30 -1.11 -11.78
C ARG A 36 4.52 -0.82 -10.31
N VAL A 37 5.74 -0.46 -9.96
CA VAL A 37 6.17 -0.21 -8.59
C VAL A 37 6.59 1.25 -8.46
N TRP A 38 6.06 1.92 -7.43
CA TRP A 38 6.54 3.22 -6.98
C TRP A 38 7.15 3.08 -5.60
N THR A 39 8.30 3.71 -5.44
CA THR A 39 8.93 3.86 -4.14
C THR A 39 8.43 5.13 -3.48
N LEU A 40 7.91 4.99 -2.26
CA LEU A 40 7.38 6.08 -1.45
C LEU A 40 8.27 6.31 -0.22
N VAL A 41 8.43 7.57 0.17
CA VAL A 41 9.12 7.98 1.41
C VAL A 41 8.36 9.08 2.11
N ASN A 42 8.43 9.09 3.45
CA ASN A 42 8.01 10.28 4.18
C ASN A 42 9.02 11.41 3.98
N LEU A 43 8.51 12.59 3.63
CA LEU A 43 9.31 13.82 3.57
C LEU A 43 9.42 14.50 4.94
N SER A 44 8.56 14.15 5.90
CA SER A 44 8.60 14.73 7.24
C SER A 44 9.71 14.09 8.11
N PRO A 45 10.56 14.91 8.77
CA PRO A 45 11.64 14.42 9.63
C PRO A 45 11.14 13.72 10.90
N GLU A 46 9.89 13.94 11.32
CA GLU A 46 9.36 13.40 12.57
C GLU A 46 8.94 11.92 12.46
N HIS A 47 8.66 11.44 11.25
CA HIS A 47 8.03 10.13 11.02
C HIS A 47 8.64 9.38 9.83
N LEU A 48 9.90 8.95 9.93
CA LEU A 48 10.56 8.25 8.83
C LEU A 48 9.89 6.91 8.51
N TRP A 49 9.26 6.82 7.33
CA TRP A 49 8.77 5.58 6.76
C TRP A 49 9.17 5.47 5.29
N HIS A 50 9.24 4.23 4.83
CA HIS A 50 9.51 3.85 3.45
C HIS A 50 8.50 2.80 3.02
N ALA A 51 7.98 2.91 1.80
CA ALA A 51 7.00 1.97 1.28
C ALA A 51 7.20 1.71 -0.21
N GLU A 52 6.63 0.59 -0.66
CA GLU A 52 6.46 0.26 -2.07
C GLU A 52 4.97 0.19 -2.37
N LEU A 53 4.54 0.95 -3.36
CA LEU A 53 3.21 0.90 -3.92
C LEU A 53 3.27 0.08 -5.21
N THR A 54 2.43 -0.95 -5.34
CA THR A 54 2.43 -1.84 -6.50
C THR A 54 1.06 -1.87 -7.14
N VAL A 55 1.00 -1.62 -8.44
CA VAL A 55 -0.22 -1.79 -9.27
C VAL A 55 0.03 -2.89 -10.27
N SER A 56 -0.81 -3.92 -10.27
CA SER A 56 -0.72 -5.05 -11.19
C SER A 56 -1.66 -4.86 -12.38
N GLY A 57 -1.25 -5.32 -13.56
CA GLY A 57 -1.98 -5.12 -14.81
C GLY A 57 -1.68 -6.21 -15.85
N PRO A 58 -2.54 -6.33 -16.88
CA PRO A 58 -2.40 -7.38 -17.89
C PRO A 58 -1.25 -7.11 -18.88
N ASP A 59 -0.92 -5.84 -19.10
CA ASP A 59 0.09 -5.44 -20.08
C ASP A 59 0.84 -4.16 -19.65
N ILE A 60 2.01 -3.97 -20.27
CA ILE A 60 2.89 -2.83 -19.97
C ILE A 60 2.26 -1.49 -20.41
N GLN A 61 1.51 -1.45 -21.51
CA GLN A 61 0.95 -0.19 -22.03
C GLN A 61 -0.08 0.39 -21.07
N THR A 62 -0.94 -0.46 -20.50
CA THR A 62 -1.88 -0.11 -19.44
C THR A 62 -1.15 0.48 -18.24
N LEU A 63 -0.10 -0.20 -17.76
CA LEU A 63 0.68 0.24 -16.59
C LEU A 63 1.47 1.54 -16.83
N VAL A 64 1.97 1.77 -18.04
CA VAL A 64 2.70 3.01 -18.39
C VAL A 64 1.76 4.22 -18.39
N ARG A 65 0.49 4.04 -18.75
CA ARG A 65 -0.51 5.12 -18.75
C ARG A 65 -1.05 5.44 -17.37
N PHE A 66 -1.12 4.45 -16.50
CA PHE A 66 -1.55 4.62 -15.12
C PHE A 66 -0.71 5.69 -14.39
N ARG A 67 -1.35 6.56 -13.62
CA ARG A 67 -0.71 7.57 -12.78
C ARG A 67 -1.01 7.28 -11.33
N VAL A 68 -0.12 7.73 -10.47
CA VAL A 68 -0.28 7.50 -9.03
C VAL A 68 -1.49 8.27 -8.49
N SER A 69 -1.82 9.44 -9.08
CA SER A 69 -3.06 10.19 -8.89
C SER A 69 -4.34 9.43 -9.24
N ASP A 70 -4.28 8.39 -10.07
CA ASP A 70 -5.47 7.62 -10.47
C ASP A 70 -5.91 6.65 -9.37
N LEU A 71 -5.07 6.44 -8.35
CA LEU A 71 -5.35 5.50 -7.28
C LEU A 71 -6.47 5.97 -6.37
N GLN A 72 -7.29 5.02 -5.96
CA GLN A 72 -8.33 5.19 -4.97
C GLN A 72 -8.13 4.21 -3.83
N THR A 73 -8.59 4.57 -2.62
CA THR A 73 -8.45 3.71 -1.44
C THR A 73 -9.15 2.36 -1.60
N TYR A 74 -10.28 2.31 -2.31
CA TYR A 74 -11.00 1.07 -2.59
C TYR A 74 -10.24 0.12 -3.53
N MET A 75 -9.21 0.60 -4.25
CA MET A 75 -8.38 -0.24 -5.12
C MET A 75 -7.29 -1.01 -4.34
N VAL A 76 -7.17 -0.78 -3.03
CA VAL A 76 -6.17 -1.45 -2.20
C VAL A 76 -6.63 -2.86 -1.86
N HIS A 77 -6.08 -3.86 -2.54
CA HIS A 77 -6.37 -5.26 -2.26
C HIS A 77 -5.53 -5.85 -1.10
N THR A 78 -4.36 -5.28 -0.85
CA THR A 78 -3.43 -5.76 0.17
C THR A 78 -2.59 -4.60 0.68
N ALA A 79 -2.40 -4.53 1.99
CA ALA A 79 -1.50 -3.58 2.63
C ALA A 79 -0.74 -4.26 3.77
N MET A 80 0.54 -3.95 3.93
CA MET A 80 1.37 -4.62 4.92
C MET A 80 2.44 -3.69 5.47
N VAL A 81 2.58 -3.66 6.79
CA VAL A 81 3.64 -2.94 7.50
C VAL A 81 4.50 -3.93 8.24
N LYS A 82 5.81 -3.76 8.12
CA LYS A 82 6.80 -4.56 8.85
C LYS A 82 7.60 -3.67 9.78
N ALA A 83 7.99 -4.22 10.92
CA ALA A 83 8.90 -3.55 11.83
C ALA A 83 10.26 -3.27 11.15
N PRO A 84 10.95 -2.17 11.54
CA PRO A 84 12.27 -1.86 11.02
C PRO A 84 13.25 -3.02 11.19
N ARG A 85 14.12 -3.21 10.20
CA ARG A 85 15.09 -4.32 10.17
C ARG A 85 16.02 -4.32 11.40
N GLU A 86 16.32 -3.14 11.93
CA GLU A 86 17.19 -2.94 13.10
C GLU A 86 16.56 -3.43 14.42
N ALA A 87 15.25 -3.68 14.44
CA ALA A 87 14.53 -4.09 15.64
C ALA A 87 14.62 -5.60 15.93
N CYS A 88 15.15 -6.45 15.04
CA CYS A 88 15.31 -7.88 15.35
C CYS A 88 16.28 -8.61 14.42
N ASN A 89 17.22 -9.35 15.01
CA ASN A 89 18.25 -10.13 14.30
C ASN A 89 17.75 -11.41 13.59
N THR A 90 16.46 -11.76 13.62
CA THR A 90 16.04 -13.05 13.08
C THR A 90 14.65 -13.13 12.45
N HIS A 91 13.68 -12.25 12.75
CA HIS A 91 12.33 -12.36 12.14
C HIS A 91 11.73 -10.99 11.86
N ARG A 92 11.33 -10.75 10.60
CA ARG A 92 10.53 -9.58 10.20
C ARG A 92 9.16 -9.70 10.89
N ARG A 93 8.88 -8.83 11.87
CA ARG A 93 7.57 -8.76 12.52
C ARG A 93 6.60 -7.97 11.65
N THR A 94 5.41 -8.51 11.43
CA THR A 94 4.31 -7.79 10.78
C THR A 94 3.56 -6.98 11.83
N ILE A 95 3.46 -5.67 11.60
CA ILE A 95 2.75 -4.70 12.47
C ILE A 95 1.31 -4.53 12.00
N TYR A 96 1.13 -4.58 10.68
CA TYR A 96 -0.17 -4.43 10.04
C TYR A 96 -0.23 -5.33 8.82
N LEU A 97 -1.36 -5.99 8.63
CA LEU A 97 -1.68 -6.78 7.44
C LEU A 97 -3.15 -6.59 7.13
N TYR A 98 -3.41 -6.28 5.87
CA TYR A 98 -4.72 -6.36 5.27
C TYR A 98 -4.62 -7.18 3.99
N ASP A 99 -5.55 -8.10 3.81
CA ASP A 99 -5.77 -8.87 2.59
C ASP A 99 -7.29 -8.99 2.40
N GLU A 100 -7.81 -8.35 1.35
CA GLU A 100 -9.24 -8.33 1.02
C GLU A 100 -9.85 -9.74 0.92
N ASN A 101 -9.04 -10.72 0.47
CA ASN A 101 -9.50 -12.10 0.28
C ASN A 101 -9.39 -12.95 1.55
N ARG A 102 -8.80 -12.42 2.62
CA ARG A 102 -8.49 -13.14 3.88
C ARG A 102 -8.65 -12.21 5.08
N LEU A 103 -9.86 -11.70 5.27
CA LEU A 103 -10.18 -10.77 6.35
C LEU A 103 -9.85 -11.36 7.74
N GLU A 104 -9.94 -12.69 7.89
CA GLU A 104 -9.60 -13.40 9.12
C GLU A 104 -8.09 -13.42 9.43
N TRP A 105 -7.24 -13.01 8.48
CA TRP A 105 -5.79 -12.86 8.68
C TRP A 105 -5.36 -11.40 8.82
N CYS A 106 -6.31 -10.46 8.74
CA CYS A 106 -6.01 -9.06 8.93
C CYS A 106 -5.59 -8.80 10.38
N ILE A 107 -4.51 -8.03 10.55
CA ILE A 107 -3.97 -7.66 11.85
C ILE A 107 -3.65 -6.17 11.86
N ASN A 108 -3.92 -5.52 13.00
CA ASN A 108 -3.50 -4.15 13.27
C ASN A 108 -2.96 -4.11 14.70
N THR A 109 -1.65 -3.98 14.85
CA THR A 109 -1.01 -3.84 16.17
C THR A 109 -0.63 -2.38 16.47
N ILE A 110 -1.06 -1.43 15.63
CA ILE A 110 -0.78 -0.01 15.84
C ILE A 110 -1.75 0.53 16.88
N TYR A 111 -3.05 0.27 16.68
CA TYR A 111 -4.15 0.71 17.55
C TYR A 111 -5.22 -0.37 17.77
N ASP A 112 -4.87 -1.64 17.58
CA ASP A 112 -5.80 -2.77 17.68
C ASP A 112 -7.03 -2.59 16.77
N ASP A 113 -8.22 -2.44 17.34
CA ASP A 113 -9.48 -2.34 16.59
C ASP A 113 -9.83 -0.90 16.15
N LEU A 114 -9.02 0.10 16.53
CA LEU A 114 -9.30 1.49 16.17
C LEU A 114 -9.05 1.75 14.68
N THR A 115 -9.98 2.50 14.09
CA THR A 115 -9.97 2.86 12.67
C THR A 115 -8.74 3.67 12.31
N LEU A 116 -8.19 3.37 11.14
CA LEU A 116 -7.01 4.03 10.62
C LEU A 116 -7.37 4.96 9.46
N GLU A 117 -6.88 6.20 9.50
CA GLU A 117 -7.20 7.23 8.50
C GLU A 117 -6.30 7.16 7.26
N GLY A 118 -6.74 7.82 6.18
CA GLY A 118 -6.02 7.83 4.91
C GLY A 118 -6.08 6.48 4.19
N TRP A 119 -4.95 6.02 3.67
CA TRP A 119 -4.80 4.89 2.77
C TRP A 119 -4.79 3.51 3.42
N TRP A 120 -5.01 3.42 4.75
CA TRP A 120 -5.20 2.13 5.41
C TRP A 120 -6.55 1.53 5.00
N PRO A 121 -6.63 0.37 4.35
CA PRO A 121 -7.93 -0.18 3.92
C PRO A 121 -8.76 -0.76 5.09
N TRP A 122 -8.12 -1.08 6.20
CA TRP A 122 -8.74 -1.71 7.37
C TRP A 122 -8.03 -1.29 8.67
N PRO A 123 -8.68 -1.26 9.82
CA PRO A 123 -10.13 -1.19 9.96
C PRO A 123 -10.63 0.20 9.50
N LYS A 124 -11.78 0.23 8.82
CA LYS A 124 -12.47 1.44 8.35
C LYS A 124 -13.88 1.50 8.94
N LEU A 125 -14.37 2.72 9.17
CA LEU A 125 -15.77 2.91 9.56
C LEU A 125 -16.69 2.62 8.36
N PRO A 126 -17.90 2.09 8.58
CA PRO A 126 -18.90 1.97 7.52
C PRO A 126 -19.16 3.35 6.90
N GLY A 127 -19.00 3.49 5.57
CA GLY A 127 -19.28 4.73 4.84
C GLY A 127 -18.11 5.71 4.67
N GLN A 128 -16.87 5.33 5.01
CA GLN A 128 -15.68 6.15 4.74
C GLN A 128 -15.01 5.92 3.37
N GLU A 129 -15.65 5.17 2.47
CA GLU A 129 -15.09 4.83 1.16
C GLU A 129 -15.00 6.03 0.19
N ASP A 130 -15.73 7.12 0.45
CA ASP A 130 -15.95 8.20 -0.54
C ASP A 130 -15.54 9.62 -0.10
N LEU A 131 -14.86 9.82 1.04
CA LEU A 131 -14.66 11.17 1.60
C LEU A 131 -13.29 11.83 1.36
N TYR A 132 -12.43 11.27 0.52
CA TYR A 132 -11.14 11.89 0.22
C TYR A 132 -11.04 12.35 -1.23
N PHE A 133 -11.90 13.29 -1.60
CA PHE A 133 -11.69 14.13 -2.78
C PHE A 133 -12.16 15.57 -2.56
N ILE A 134 -11.19 16.47 -2.80
CA ILE A 134 -11.24 17.90 -3.14
C ILE A 134 -11.45 18.90 -2.00
N GLU A 135 -10.35 19.55 -1.59
CA GLU A 135 -10.11 20.97 -1.91
C GLU A 135 -8.74 21.13 -2.57
#